data_AF-X1FZH6-F1
#
_entry.id   AF-X1FZH6-F1
#
_cell.length_a   1.000
_cell.length_b   1.000
_cell.length_c   1.000
_cell.angle_alpha   90.00
_cell.angle_beta   90.00
_cell.angle_gamma   90.00
#
_symmetry.space_group_name_H-M   'P 1'
#
loop_
_entity.id
_entity.type
_entity.pdbx_description
1 polymer ?
#
loop_
_entity_poly.entity_id
_entity_poly.type
_entity_poly.pdbx_seq_one_letter_code
_entity_poly.pdbx_strand_id
1 'polypeptide(L)'
;GISISGNVFCAGRESTFNFLENVLSEVIDLSTGKYIHIGGDECPKKRWKQCPECQKRIKQEDLKDELELQSYFIKRISSYLVNKGKKVIGWDEIIEGGLAKKV
;
A
#
# COMPACT_ATOMS: atom_id res chain seq x y z
N GLY A 1 -2.52 6.86 -24.83
CA GLY A 1 -2.37 5.87 -23.75
C GLY A 1 -1.36 6.41 -22.78
N ILE A 2 -1.75 6.64 -21.53
CA ILE A 2 -0.85 7.17 -20.50
C ILE A 2 0.06 6.01 -20.06
N SER A 3 1.37 6.22 -20.25
CA SER A 3 2.41 5.22 -20.02
C SER A 3 2.68 5.10 -18.52
N ILE A 4 2.54 3.88 -17.99
CA ILE A 4 2.80 3.52 -16.58
C ILE A 4 4.29 3.69 -16.33
N SER A 5 4.66 4.70 -15.54
CA SER A 5 6.05 4.89 -15.13
C SER A 5 6.50 3.64 -14.35
N GLY A 6 7.57 2.97 -14.78
CA GLY A 6 8.09 1.76 -14.12
C GLY A 6 8.61 1.96 -12.69
N ASN A 7 8.35 3.12 -12.07
CA ASN A 7 8.79 3.50 -10.73
C ASN A 7 7.69 3.20 -9.71
N VAL A 8 7.88 2.11 -8.95
CA VAL A 8 7.04 1.74 -7.81
C VAL A 8 7.79 1.95 -6.50
N PHE A 9 7.05 2.29 -5.45
CA PHE A 9 7.58 2.31 -4.09
C PHE A 9 8.12 0.92 -3.71
N CYS A 10 9.24 0.88 -2.99
CA CYS A 10 9.79 -0.37 -2.48
C CYS A 10 9.01 -0.80 -1.24
N ALA A 11 8.15 -1.81 -1.40
CA ALA A 11 7.35 -2.39 -0.31
C ALA A 11 8.18 -3.20 0.71
N GLY A 12 9.47 -3.41 0.45
CA GLY A 12 10.35 -4.12 1.37
C GLY A 12 10.98 -3.24 2.46
N ARG A 13 11.14 -1.94 2.20
CA ARG A 13 11.87 -1.02 3.07
C ARG A 13 10.94 -0.31 4.06
N GLU A 14 11.32 -0.33 5.33
CA GLU A 14 10.65 0.44 6.39
C GLU A 14 10.66 1.96 6.13
N SER A 15 11.74 2.47 5.54
CA SER A 15 11.84 3.90 5.19
C SER A 15 10.73 4.36 4.24
N THR A 16 10.25 3.47 3.36
CA THR A 16 9.13 3.76 2.46
C THR A 16 7.85 3.99 3.25
N PHE A 17 7.57 3.12 4.23
CA PHE A 17 6.38 3.25 5.07
C PHE A 17 6.46 4.50 5.94
N ASN A 18 7.59 4.76 6.60
CA ASN A 18 7.78 5.97 7.40
C ASN A 18 7.58 7.24 6.57
N PHE A 19 8.12 7.29 5.35
CA PHE A 19 7.91 8.41 4.45
C PHE A 19 6.42 8.60 4.13
N LEU A 20 5.72 7.52 3.76
CA LEU A 20 4.29 7.58 3.43
C LEU A 20 3.44 7.96 4.64
N GLU A 21 3.72 7.41 5.82
CA GLU A 21 3.01 7.73 7.05
C GLU A 21 3.18 9.21 7.44
N ASN A 22 4.38 9.77 7.26
CA ASN A 22 4.64 11.20 7.49
C ASN A 22 3.86 12.07 6.50
N VAL A 23 3.95 11.79 5.20
CA VAL A 23 3.21 12.51 4.17
C VAL A 23 1.70 12.42 4.41
N LEU A 24 1.19 11.22 4.73
CA LEU A 24 -0.21 11.01 5.04
C LEU A 24 -0.62 11.72 6.33
N SER A 25 0.26 11.84 7.32
CA SER A 25 -0.03 12.61 8.54
C SER A 25 -0.24 14.08 8.21
N GLU A 26 0.64 14.68 7.41
CA GLU A 26 0.49 16.07 6.99
C GLU A 26 -0.81 16.27 6.19
N VAL A 27 -1.14 15.34 5.28
CA VAL A 27 -2.40 15.37 4.52
C VAL A 27 -3.62 15.24 5.44
N ILE A 28 -3.55 14.39 6.48
CA ILE A 28 -4.61 14.23 7.48
C ILE A 28 -4.84 15.54 8.23
N ASP A 29 -3.77 16.21 8.66
CA ASP A 29 -3.83 17.43 9.44
C ASP A 29 -4.42 18.60 8.62
N LEU A 30 -4.17 18.60 7.31
CA LEU A 30 -4.73 19.59 6.38
C LEU A 30 -6.18 19.25 5.95
N SER A 31 -6.59 17.99 6.05
CA SER A 31 -7.87 17.51 5.52
C SER A 31 -8.93 17.34 6.60
N THR A 32 -10.03 18.10 6.47
CA THR A 32 -11.27 17.89 7.24
C THR A 32 -12.10 16.70 6.71
N GLY A 33 -11.70 16.12 5.57
CA GLY A 33 -12.36 14.98 4.94
C GLY A 33 -12.25 13.72 5.79
N LYS A 34 -13.34 12.94 5.82
CA LYS A 34 -13.40 11.62 6.49
C LYS A 34 -12.74 10.51 5.68
N TYR A 35 -12.52 10.71 4.38
CA TYR A 35 -12.05 9.69 3.46
C TYR A 35 -10.69 10.06 2.88
N ILE A 36 -9.80 9.06 2.74
CA ILE A 36 -8.53 9.17 2.04
C ILE A 36 -8.48 8.07 0.99
N HIS A 37 -8.22 8.48 -0.26
CA HIS A 37 -8.04 7.56 -1.37
C HIS A 37 -6.56 7.22 -1.52
N ILE A 38 -6.20 5.94 -1.45
CA ILE A 38 -4.79 5.50 -1.52
C ILE A 38 -4.40 4.90 -2.88
N GLY A 39 -5.30 4.92 -3.86
CA GLY A 39 -5.06 4.33 -5.17
C GLY A 39 -5.06 2.80 -5.08
N GLY A 40 -4.07 2.17 -5.71
CA GLY A 40 -3.85 0.72 -5.67
C GLY A 40 -3.76 0.06 -7.05
N ASP A 41 -4.08 0.80 -8.10
CA ASP A 41 -4.19 0.30 -9.46
C ASP A 41 -2.83 0.20 -10.18
N GLU A 42 -2.69 -0.82 -11.02
CA GLU A 42 -1.61 -1.01 -12.01
C GLU A 42 -0.16 -1.06 -11.47
N CYS A 43 0.10 -1.52 -10.24
CA CYS A 43 1.46 -1.64 -9.71
C CYS A 43 2.30 -2.72 -10.46
N PRO A 44 3.34 -2.37 -11.24
CA PRO A 44 4.13 -3.36 -11.98
C PRO A 44 5.02 -4.20 -11.06
N LYS A 45 4.75 -5.52 -10.98
CA LYS A 45 5.47 -6.44 -10.09
C LYS A 45 6.90 -6.76 -10.51
N LYS A 46 7.29 -6.43 -11.75
CA LYS A 46 8.63 -6.71 -12.29
C LYS A 46 9.75 -6.15 -11.41
N ARG A 47 9.56 -4.96 -10.82
CA ARG A 47 10.56 -4.37 -9.92
C ARG A 47 10.63 -5.06 -8.56
N TRP A 48 9.51 -5.49 -8.00
CA TRP A 48 9.52 -6.19 -6.71
C TRP A 48 10.13 -7.59 -6.82
N LYS A 49 9.96 -8.27 -7.95
CA LYS A 49 10.65 -9.53 -8.29
C LYS A 49 12.18 -9.39 -8.25
N GLN A 50 12.69 -8.25 -8.70
CA GLN A 50 14.13 -7.97 -8.79
C GLN A 50 14.70 -7.25 -7.55
N CYS A 51 13.84 -6.79 -6.62
CA CYS A 51 14.26 -6.00 -5.47
C CYS A 51 14.57 -6.91 -4.27
N PRO A 52 15.83 -6.97 -3.78
CA PRO A 52 16.19 -7.84 -2.65
C PRO A 52 15.41 -7.55 -1.38
N GLU A 53 15.11 -6.27 -1.10
CA GLU A 53 14.33 -5.86 0.07
C GLU A 53 12.87 -6.32 -0.03
N CYS A 54 12.26 -6.25 -1.21
CA CYS A 54 10.90 -6.76 -1.42
C CYS A 54 10.85 -8.28 -1.24
N GLN A 55 11.82 -9.01 -1.80
CA GLN A 55 11.92 -10.47 -1.64
C GLN A 55 12.19 -10.87 -0.18
N LYS A 56 12.99 -10.07 0.55
CA LYS A 56 13.22 -10.25 1.98
C LYS A 56 11.93 -10.08 2.76
N ARG A 57 11.14 -9.04 2.46
CA ARG A 57 9.84 -8.80 3.11
C ARG A 57 8.86 -9.94 2.86
N ILE A 58 8.76 -10.43 1.62
CA ILE A 58 7.93 -11.58 1.27
C ILE A 58 8.25 -12.76 2.20
N LYS A 59 9.53 -13.07 2.42
CA LYS A 59 9.94 -14.15 3.32
C LYS A 59 9.67 -13.84 4.80
N GLN A 60 9.87 -12.59 5.23
CA GLN A 60 9.69 -12.19 6.63
C GLN A 60 8.24 -12.23 7.09
N GLU A 61 7.31 -11.87 6.20
CA GLU A 61 5.88 -11.78 6.47
C GLU A 61 5.12 -13.03 5.99
N ASP A 62 5.84 -14.08 5.58
CA ASP A 62 5.32 -15.35 5.07
C ASP A 62 4.31 -15.18 3.91
N LEU A 63 4.66 -14.33 2.95
CA LEU A 63 3.88 -14.04 1.76
C LEU A 63 4.28 -14.97 0.61
N LYS A 64 3.32 -15.36 -0.23
CA LYS A 64 3.57 -16.26 -1.36
C LYS A 64 4.31 -15.58 -2.50
N ASP A 65 3.99 -14.33 -2.81
CA ASP A 65 4.50 -13.62 -3.98
C ASP A 65 4.33 -12.09 -3.88
N GLU A 66 4.62 -11.40 -4.99
CA GLU A 66 4.49 -9.94 -5.08
C GLU A 66 3.04 -9.44 -5.09
N LEU A 67 2.05 -10.30 -5.34
CA LEU A 67 0.63 -9.94 -5.20
C LEU A 67 0.27 -9.87 -3.72
N GLU A 68 0.67 -10.88 -2.95
CA GLU A 68 0.50 -10.84 -1.49
C GLU A 68 1.34 -9.71 -0.84
N LEU A 69 2.50 -9.36 -1.42
CA LEU A 69 3.25 -8.15 -1.02
C LEU A 69 2.47 -6.85 -1.27
N GLN A 70 1.70 -6.76 -2.36
CA GLN A 70 0.84 -5.61 -2.61
C GLN A 70 -0.25 -5.53 -1.55
N SER A 71 -0.91 -6.65 -1.27
CA SER A 71 -1.94 -6.76 -0.23
C SER A 71 -1.40 -6.36 1.13
N TYR A 72 -0.20 -6.82 1.49
CA TYR A 72 0.50 -6.41 2.71
C TYR A 72 0.72 -4.90 2.77
N PHE A 73 1.25 -4.32 1.69
CA PHE A 73 1.54 -2.89 1.61
C PHE A 73 0.29 -2.04 1.80
N ILE A 74 -0.78 -2.37 1.07
CA ILE A 74 -2.07 -1.68 1.15
C ILE A 74 -2.66 -1.82 2.55
N LYS A 75 -2.64 -3.03 3.13
CA LYS A 75 -3.16 -3.30 4.46
C LYS A 75 -2.47 -2.46 5.52
N ARG A 76 -1.14 -2.38 5.46
CA ARG A 76 -0.34 -1.60 6.41
C ARG A 76 -0.70 -0.11 6.37
N ILE A 77 -0.75 0.49 5.18
CA ILE A 77 -1.13 1.90 5.02
C ILE A 77 -2.60 2.12 5.43
N SER A 78 -3.49 1.20 5.09
CA SER A 78 -4.91 1.29 5.47
C SER A 78 -5.08 1.25 6.99
N SER A 79 -4.37 0.35 7.68
CA SER A 79 -4.39 0.28 9.15
C SER A 79 -3.86 1.57 9.79
N TYR A 80 -2.81 2.16 9.24
CA TYR A 80 -2.32 3.46 9.70
C TYR A 80 -3.40 4.56 9.61
N LEU A 81 -4.07 4.67 8.46
CA LEU A 81 -5.12 5.67 8.23
C LEU A 81 -6.35 5.44 9.12
N VAL A 82 -6.75 4.18 9.34
CA VAL A 82 -7.85 3.83 10.24
C VAL A 82 -7.51 4.21 11.68
N ASN A 83 -6.28 3.96 12.14
CA ASN A 83 -5.82 4.36 13.48
C ASN A 83 -5.81 5.89 13.66
N LYS A 84 -5.76 6.66 12.58
CA LYS A 84 -5.88 8.13 12.57
C LYS A 84 -7.33 8.63 12.40
N GLY A 85 -8.32 7.73 12.47
CA GLY A 85 -9.74 8.07 12.40
C GLY A 85 -10.26 8.36 10.99
N LYS A 86 -9.50 8.00 9.95
CA LYS A 86 -9.91 8.15 8.55
C LYS A 86 -10.48 6.85 8.00
N LYS A 87 -11.37 6.96 7.01
CA LYS A 87 -11.88 5.84 6.23
C LYS A 87 -11.08 5.74 4.93
N VAL A 88 -10.61 4.54 4.61
CA VAL A 88 -9.81 4.30 3.40
C VAL A 88 -10.74 3.93 2.25
N ILE A 89 -10.53 4.53 1.09
CA ILE A 89 -11.12 4.15 -0.19
C ILE A 89 -9.96 3.76 -1.12
N GLY A 90 -10.12 2.70 -1.90
CA GLY A 90 -9.23 2.42 -3.03
C GLY A 90 -9.89 1.49 -4.03
N TRP A 91 -9.20 1.21 -5.12
CA TRP A 91 -9.70 0.42 -6.24
C TRP A 91 -9.88 -1.06 -5.86
N ASP A 92 -10.67 -1.81 -6.64
CA ASP A 92 -11.18 -3.17 -6.36
C ASP A 92 -10.12 -4.18 -5.84
N GLU A 93 -8.83 -4.00 -6.14
CA GLU A 93 -7.73 -4.86 -5.68
C GLU A 93 -7.47 -4.80 -4.16
N ILE A 94 -8.04 -3.83 -3.44
CA ILE A 94 -8.05 -3.85 -1.96
C ILE A 94 -8.84 -5.06 -1.43
N ILE A 95 -9.83 -5.56 -2.18
CA ILE A 95 -10.73 -6.64 -1.75
C ILE A 95 -10.06 -8.02 -1.91
N GLU A 96 -9.20 -8.21 -2.91
CA GLU A 96 -8.55 -9.51 -3.19
C GLU A 96 -7.52 -9.93 -2.10
N GLY A 97 -7.05 -8.99 -1.29
CA GLY A 97 -6.12 -9.24 -0.17
C GLY A 97 -6.76 -9.52 1.20
N GLY A 98 -8.09 -9.69 1.27
CA GLY A 98 -8.80 -10.04 2.51
C GLY A 98 -9.15 -8.85 3.42
N LEU A 99 -9.27 -7.64 2.88
CA LEU A 99 -9.52 -6.42 3.66
C LEU A 99 -11.01 -6.09 3.91
N ALA A 100 -11.98 -6.85 3.40
CA ALA A 100 -13.38 -6.57 3.70
C ALA A 100 -14.26 -7.83 3.74
N LYS A 101 -14.84 -8.11 4.91
CA LYS A 101 -16.19 -8.69 4.94
C LYS A 101 -17.13 -7.60 4.46
N LYS A 102 -17.89 -7.90 3.39
CA LYS A 102 -19.09 -7.15 3.02
C LYS A 102 -19.94 -6.94 4.27
N VAL A 103 -20.23 -5.69 4.59
CA VAL A 103 -21.41 -5.28 5.36
C VAL A 103 -22.40 -4.70 4.37
#